data_AF-X1E8P1-F1
#
_entry.id   AF-X1E8P1-F1
#
_cell.length_a   1.000
_cell.length_b   1.000
_cell.length_c   1.000
_cell.angle_alpha   90.00
_cell.angle_beta   90.00
_cell.angle_gamma   90.00
#
_symmetry.space_group_name_H-M   'P 1'
#
loop_
_entity.id
_entity.type
_entity.pdbx_description
1 polymer ?
#
loop_
_entity_poly.entity_id
_entity_poly.type
_entity_poly.pdbx_seq_one_letter_code
_entity_poly.pdbx_strand_id
1 'polypeptide(L)'
;MALTPFEIFYGSFTLLSVIISTVLGILIALKYKKYGKVDYLAVGITWLLLASPYWSDAIQFISVMIGGIQIPTNLYYFLANAFIAPMYITWIFTLTNILFVKRKKILLTIFSIIAVVFET
;
A
#
# COMPACT_ATOMS: atom_id res chain seq x y z
N MET A 1 -5.98 -16.85 22.28
CA MET A 1 -5.57 -18.01 21.47
C MET A 1 -4.06 -17.93 21.31
N ALA A 2 -3.31 -19.01 21.53
CA ALA A 2 -1.86 -18.97 21.34
C ALA A 2 -1.53 -19.01 19.83
N LEU A 3 -0.68 -18.11 19.36
CA LEU A 3 -0.19 -18.12 17.98
C LEU A 3 0.72 -19.33 17.76
N THR A 4 0.55 -19.99 16.62
CA THR A 4 1.45 -21.04 16.16
C THR A 4 2.82 -20.46 15.78
N PRO A 5 3.90 -21.26 15.79
CA PRO A 5 5.22 -20.80 15.34
C PRO A 5 5.21 -20.23 13.91
N PHE A 6 4.38 -20.80 13.03
CA PHE A 6 4.21 -20.31 11.66
C PHE A 6 3.56 -18.93 11.64
N GLU A 7 2.48 -18.71 12.40
CA GLU A 7 1.82 -17.40 12.47
C GLU A 7 2.73 -16.32 13.07
N ILE A 8 3.57 -16.68 14.04
CA ILE A 8 4.60 -15.76 14.58
C ILE A 8 5.61 -15.38 13.50
N PHE A 9 6.13 -16.37 12.77
CA PHE A 9 7.07 -16.13 11.69
C PHE A 9 6.45 -15.26 10.58
N TYR A 10 5.29 -15.68 10.06
CA TYR A 10 4.59 -14.97 9.00
C TYR A 10 4.21 -13.53 9.41
N GLY A 11 3.58 -13.37 10.58
CA GLY A 11 3.12 -12.07 11.06
C GLY A 11 4.28 -11.10 11.35
N SER A 12 5.37 -11.57 11.94
CA SER A 12 6.53 -10.72 12.24
C SER A 12 7.26 -10.25 10.97
N PHE A 13 7.47 -11.11 9.99
CA PHE A 13 8.09 -10.73 8.71
C PHE A 13 7.17 -9.83 7.87
N THR A 14 5.86 -10.06 7.92
CA THR A 14 4.88 -9.18 7.27
C THR A 14 4.88 -7.80 7.90
N LEU A 15 4.83 -7.73 9.24
CA LEU A 15 4.91 -6.47 9.97
C LEU A 15 6.22 -5.71 9.68
N LEU A 16 7.36 -6.41 9.70
CA LEU A 16 8.64 -5.81 9.36
C LEU A 16 8.64 -5.24 7.94
N SER A 17 8.10 -5.99 6.98
CA SER A 17 8.00 -5.55 5.57
C SER A 17 7.12 -4.31 5.41
N VAL A 18 5.99 -4.25 6.13
CA VAL A 18 5.10 -3.08 6.15
C VAL A 18 5.80 -1.87 6.77
N ILE A 19 6.52 -2.04 7.88
CA ILE A 19 7.28 -0.96 8.52
C ILE A 19 8.35 -0.41 7.58
N ILE A 20 9.16 -1.29 6.98
CA ILE A 20 10.21 -0.89 6.03
C ILE A 20 9.61 -0.14 4.85
N SER A 21 8.55 -0.68 4.25
CA SER A 21 7.87 -0.05 3.11
C SER A 21 7.27 1.31 3.50
N THR A 22 6.70 1.42 4.71
CA THR A 22 6.14 2.66 5.24
C THR A 22 7.23 3.73 5.40
N VAL A 23 8.34 3.37 6.06
CA VAL A 23 9.47 4.28 6.25
C VAL A 23 10.05 4.72 4.90
N LEU A 24 10.29 3.78 3.98
CA LEU A 24 10.82 4.09 2.65
C LEU A 24 9.88 5.01 1.86
N GLY A 25 8.58 4.72 1.83
CA GLY A 25 7.59 5.53 1.14
C GLY A 25 7.53 6.97 1.68
N ILE A 26 7.55 7.13 3.02
CA ILE A 26 7.64 8.45 3.67
C ILE A 26 8.94 9.17 3.31
N LEU A 27 10.09 8.50 3.41
CA LEU A 27 11.39 9.09 3.08
C LEU A 27 11.46 9.56 1.63
N ILE A 28 10.88 8.79 0.69
CA ILE A 28 10.80 9.19 -0.73
C ILE A 28 9.86 10.39 -0.89
N ALA A 29 8.66 10.35 -0.28
CA ALA A 29 7.69 11.44 -0.35
C ALA A 29 8.26 12.76 0.19
N LEU A 30 9.03 12.71 1.28
CA LEU A 30 9.65 13.89 1.88
C LEU A 30 10.68 14.57 0.97
N LYS A 31 11.26 13.85 -0.02
CA LYS A 31 12.13 14.47 -1.03
C LYS A 31 11.40 15.51 -1.88
N TYR A 32 10.06 15.48 -1.95
CA TYR A 32 9.26 16.54 -2.56
C TYR A 32 9.58 17.91 -1.98
N LYS A 33 9.73 18.03 -0.64
CA LYS A 33 10.04 19.30 0.02
C LYS A 33 11.39 19.88 -0.40
N LYS A 34 12.35 19.01 -0.73
CA LYS A 34 13.71 19.40 -1.13
C LYS A 34 13.80 19.76 -2.61
N TYR A 35 13.15 19.00 -3.48
CA TYR A 35 13.34 19.12 -4.93
C TYR A 35 12.14 19.75 -5.66
N GLY A 36 11.00 19.95 -5.01
CA GLY A 36 9.78 20.51 -5.60
C GLY A 36 9.15 19.64 -6.71
N LYS A 37 9.67 18.43 -6.96
CA LYS A 37 9.17 17.55 -8.02
C LYS A 37 8.09 16.62 -7.49
N VAL A 38 6.86 16.79 -7.99
CA VAL A 38 5.68 15.99 -7.61
C VAL A 38 5.91 14.48 -7.76
N ASP A 39 6.83 14.07 -8.64
CA ASP A 39 7.19 12.66 -8.84
C ASP A 39 7.72 12.01 -7.57
N TYR A 40 8.47 12.73 -6.72
CA TYR A 40 8.90 12.18 -5.42
C TYR A 40 7.73 11.90 -4.49
N LEU A 41 6.74 12.80 -4.46
CA LEU A 41 5.53 12.60 -3.67
C LEU A 41 4.73 11.41 -4.21
N ALA A 42 4.56 11.33 -5.53
CA ALA A 42 3.79 10.26 -6.19
C ALA A 42 4.44 8.89 -6.02
N VAL A 43 5.77 8.76 -6.21
CA VAL A 43 6.51 7.51 -5.97
C VAL A 43 6.41 7.11 -4.50
N GLY A 44 6.57 8.06 -3.58
CA GLY A 44 6.50 7.79 -2.14
C GLY A 44 5.13 7.28 -1.74
N ILE A 45 4.05 7.96 -2.14
CA ILE A 45 2.66 7.52 -1.90
C ILE A 45 2.43 6.16 -2.52
N THR A 46 2.87 5.94 -3.75
CA THR A 46 2.67 4.63 -4.39
C THR A 46 3.37 3.52 -3.61
N TRP A 47 4.60 3.75 -3.16
CA TRP A 47 5.35 2.74 -2.38
C TRP A 47 4.67 2.44 -1.04
N LEU A 48 4.05 3.43 -0.41
CA LEU A 48 3.22 3.21 0.79
C LEU A 48 2.03 2.31 0.49
N LEU A 49 1.27 2.65 -0.56
CA LEU A 49 0.06 1.93 -0.94
C LEU A 49 0.36 0.54 -1.52
N LEU A 50 1.55 0.32 -2.08
CA LEU A 50 1.99 -0.98 -2.58
C LEU A 50 2.04 -2.03 -1.45
N ALA A 51 2.31 -1.60 -0.22
CA ALA A 51 2.30 -2.47 0.95
C ALA A 51 0.91 -2.63 1.58
N SER A 52 -0.10 -1.89 1.12
CA SER A 52 -1.43 -1.86 1.75
C SER A 52 -2.16 -3.21 1.84
N PRO A 53 -2.03 -4.15 0.89
CA PRO A 53 -2.70 -5.45 1.02
C PRO A 53 -2.27 -6.21 2.29
N TYR A 54 -1.02 -6.01 2.71
CA TYR A 54 -0.41 -6.65 3.88
C TYR A 54 -0.67 -5.90 5.20
N TRP A 55 -1.33 -4.74 5.16
CA TRP A 55 -1.70 -4.02 6.39
C TRP A 55 -2.68 -4.82 7.23
N SER A 56 -3.60 -5.55 6.59
CA SER A 56 -4.55 -6.44 7.27
C SER A 56 -3.84 -7.48 8.14
N ASP A 57 -2.83 -8.16 7.59
CA ASP A 57 -2.00 -9.16 8.30
C ASP A 57 -1.15 -8.54 9.40
N ALA A 58 -0.50 -7.41 9.13
CA ALA A 58 0.32 -6.72 10.12
C ALA A 58 -0.52 -6.22 11.31
N ILE A 59 -1.70 -5.66 11.04
CA ILE A 59 -2.64 -5.19 12.07
C ILE A 59 -3.20 -6.39 12.85
N GLN A 60 -3.65 -7.44 12.17
CA GLN A 60 -4.13 -8.67 12.80
C GLN A 60 -3.07 -9.26 13.73
N PHE A 61 -1.82 -9.35 13.26
CA PHE A 61 -0.71 -9.87 14.06
C PHE A 61 -0.48 -9.04 15.33
N ILE A 62 -0.45 -7.71 15.23
CA ILE A 62 -0.33 -6.80 16.38
C ILE A 62 -1.53 -6.97 17.33
N SER A 63 -2.76 -6.99 16.82
CA SER A 63 -3.98 -7.11 17.62
C SER A 63 -4.01 -8.41 18.42
N VAL A 64 -3.59 -9.52 17.82
CA VAL A 64 -3.51 -10.82 18.51
C VAL A 64 -2.34 -10.84 19.51
N MET A 65 -1.17 -10.31 19.14
CA MET A 65 -0.01 -10.29 20.04
C MET A 65 -0.21 -9.46 21.30
N ILE A 66 -0.76 -8.25 21.16
CA ILE A 66 -0.88 -7.30 22.27
C ILE A 66 -2.20 -7.48 23.02
N GLY A 67 -3.29 -7.63 22.29
CA GLY A 67 -4.64 -7.67 22.86
C GLY A 67 -5.25 -9.06 22.97
N GLY A 68 -4.68 -10.07 22.30
CA GLY A 68 -5.32 -11.38 22.16
C GLY A 68 -6.62 -11.34 21.34
N ILE A 69 -6.83 -10.25 20.58
CA ILE A 69 -8.07 -9.97 19.83
C ILE A 69 -7.83 -10.22 18.35
N GLN A 70 -8.77 -10.90 17.71
CA GLN A 70 -8.81 -11.02 16.25
C GLN A 70 -9.62 -9.86 15.67
N ILE A 71 -9.12 -9.23 14.61
CA ILE A 71 -9.90 -8.22 13.90
C ILE A 71 -11.10 -8.88 13.21
N PRO A 72 -12.26 -8.22 13.18
CA PRO A 72 -13.43 -8.72 12.47
C PRO A 72 -13.12 -9.01 11.00
N THR A 73 -13.66 -10.10 10.45
CA THR A 73 -13.41 -10.56 9.08
C THR A 73 -13.71 -9.49 8.03
N ASN A 74 -14.79 -8.72 8.22
CA ASN A 74 -15.12 -7.59 7.35
C ASN A 74 -14.06 -6.48 7.38
N LEU A 75 -13.50 -6.16 8.55
CA LEU A 75 -12.42 -5.19 8.69
C LEU A 75 -11.12 -5.70 8.07
N TYR A 76 -10.81 -6.99 8.26
CA TYR A 76 -9.64 -7.62 7.64
C TYR A 76 -9.68 -7.50 6.12
N TYR A 77 -10.77 -7.91 5.49
CA TYR A 77 -10.91 -7.83 4.02
C TYR A 77 -10.99 -6.40 3.52
N PHE A 78 -11.61 -5.48 4.27
CA PHE A 78 -11.59 -4.06 3.92
C PHE A 78 -10.16 -3.53 3.88
N LEU A 79 -9.36 -3.76 4.93
CA LEU A 79 -7.97 -3.30 4.98
C LEU A 79 -7.10 -3.92 3.87
N ALA A 80 -7.35 -5.19 3.51
CA ALA A 80 -6.62 -5.87 2.46
C ALA A 80 -6.92 -5.32 1.05
N ASN A 81 -8.08 -4.68 0.83
CA ASN A 81 -8.55 -4.32 -0.51
C ASN A 81 -8.80 -2.81 -0.74
N ALA A 82 -9.15 -2.04 0.29
CA ALA A 82 -9.63 -0.64 0.17
C ALA A 82 -8.63 0.35 -0.44
N PHE A 83 -7.36 -0.06 -0.59
CA PHE A 83 -6.31 0.78 -1.13
C PHE A 83 -5.72 0.24 -2.43
N ILE A 84 -6.30 -0.83 -2.99
CA ILE A 84 -5.83 -1.42 -4.25
C ILE A 84 -6.05 -0.46 -5.42
N ALA A 85 -7.24 0.11 -5.62
CA ALA A 85 -7.44 1.07 -6.72
C ALA A 85 -6.64 2.36 -6.52
N PRO A 86 -6.60 2.99 -5.33
CA PRO A 86 -5.69 4.11 -5.07
C PRO A 86 -4.22 3.78 -5.38
N MET A 87 -3.75 2.58 -5.02
CA MET A 87 -2.41 2.11 -5.34
C MET A 87 -2.19 2.06 -6.86
N TYR A 88 -3.09 1.43 -7.61
CA TYR A 88 -2.95 1.35 -9.08
C TYR A 88 -3.00 2.71 -9.76
N ILE A 89 -3.88 3.60 -9.32
CA ILE A 89 -4.01 4.96 -9.88
C ILE A 89 -2.74 5.77 -9.61
N THR A 90 -2.21 5.71 -8.39
CA THR A 90 -0.96 6.42 -8.05
C THR A 90 0.25 5.83 -8.76
N TRP A 91 0.29 4.51 -8.97
CA TRP A 91 1.33 3.84 -9.74
C TRP A 91 1.33 4.24 -11.21
N ILE A 92 0.17 4.21 -11.87
CA ILE A 92 0.11 4.58 -13.28
C ILE A 92 0.36 6.09 -13.46
N PHE A 93 -0.08 6.93 -12.52
CA PHE A 93 0.27 8.35 -12.52
C PHE A 93 1.80 8.55 -12.46
N THR A 94 2.46 7.83 -11.55
CA THR A 94 3.92 7.87 -11.38
C THR A 94 4.65 7.42 -12.65
N LEU A 95 4.27 6.26 -13.20
CA LEU A 95 4.88 5.73 -14.41
C LEU A 95 4.66 6.62 -15.63
N THR A 96 3.47 7.19 -15.77
CA THR A 96 3.15 8.05 -16.92
C THR A 96 3.84 9.41 -16.83
N ASN A 97 4.11 9.92 -15.63
CA ASN A 97 4.92 11.12 -15.44
C ASN A 97 6.39 10.93 -15.82
N ILE A 98 6.95 9.74 -15.59
CA ILE A 98 8.39 9.49 -15.79
C ILE A 98 8.66 8.92 -17.19
N LEU A 99 7.88 7.94 -17.64
CA LEU A 99 8.18 7.12 -18.83
C LEU A 99 7.26 7.41 -20.02
N PHE A 100 5.99 7.73 -19.78
CA PHE A 100 4.96 7.78 -20.84
C PHE A 100 4.26 9.15 -20.95
N VAL A 101 5.02 10.24 -20.84
CA VAL A 101 4.49 11.62 -20.75
C VAL A 101 3.49 11.93 -21.86
N LYS A 102 3.77 11.55 -23.11
CA LYS A 102 2.91 11.79 -24.28
C LYS A 102 1.56 11.05 -24.22
N ARG A 103 1.49 9.92 -23.51
CA ARG A 103 0.29 9.06 -23.43
C ARG A 103 -0.38 9.10 -22.05
N LYS A 104 0.10 9.97 -21.16
CA LYS A 104 -0.33 10.07 -19.76
C LYS A 104 -1.85 10.06 -19.59
N LYS A 105 -2.56 10.95 -20.29
CA LYS A 105 -4.01 11.10 -20.13
C LYS A 105 -4.76 9.81 -20.48
N ILE A 106 -4.41 9.18 -21.61
CA ILE A 106 -5.06 7.96 -22.09
C ILE A 106 -4.81 6.80 -21.12
N LEU A 107 -3.55 6.59 -20.74
CA LEU A 107 -3.18 5.51 -19.83
C LEU A 107 -3.80 5.69 -18.45
N LEU A 108 -3.71 6.89 -17.87
CA LEU A 108 -4.32 7.18 -16.57
C LEU A 108 -5.83 6.93 -16.61
N THR A 109 -6.55 7.38 -17.64
CA THR A 109 -8.00 7.12 -17.75
C THR A 109 -8.33 5.62 -17.83
N ILE A 110 -7.65 4.87 -18.71
CA ILE A 110 -7.92 3.43 -18.87
C ILE A 110 -7.65 2.67 -17.57
N PHE A 111 -6.48 2.89 -16.97
CA PHE A 111 -6.09 2.17 -15.74
C PHE A 111 -6.91 2.61 -14.53
N SER A 112 -7.33 3.88 -14.43
CA SER A 112 -8.26 4.30 -13.39
C SER A 112 -9.62 3.62 -13.50
N ILE A 113 -10.15 3.45 -14.72
CA ILE A 113 -11.41 2.72 -14.93
C ILE A 113 -11.25 1.26 -14.50
N ILE A 114 -10.19 0.59 -14.95
CA ILE A 114 -9.92 -0.81 -14.58
C ILE A 114 -9.79 -0.95 -13.05
N ALA A 115 -9.04 -0.05 -12.41
CA ALA A 115 -8.81 -0.07 -10.98
C ALA A 115 -10.12 0.06 -10.19
N VAL A 116 -10.98 1.01 -10.56
CA VAL A 116 -12.28 1.21 -9.89
C VAL A 116 -13.20 0.02 -10.12
N VAL A 117 -13.29 -0.51 -11.35
CA VAL A 117 -14.14 -1.67 -11.66
C VAL A 117 -13.68 -2.94 -10.94
N PHE A 118 -12.38 -3.10 -10.71
CA PHE A 118 -11.85 -4.24 -9.96
C PHE A 118 -12.15 -4.16 -8.46
N GLU A 119 -12.24 -2.95 -7.90
CA GLU A 119 -12.51 -2.76 -6.47
C GLU A 119 -14.01 -2.82 -6.12
N THR A 120 -14.91 -2.61 -7.09
CA THR A 120 -16.37 -2.74 -6.95
C THR A 120 -16.87 -4.17 -7.14
#